data_AF-A0A2A4U3B5-F1
#
_entry.id   AF-A0A2A4U3B5-F1
#
_cell.length_a   1.000
_cell.length_b   1.000
_cell.length_c   1.000
_cell.angle_alpha   90.00
_cell.angle_beta   90.00
_cell.angle_gamma   90.00
#
_symmetry.space_group_name_H-M   'P 1'
#
loop_
_entity.id
_entity.type
_entity.pdbx_description
1 polymer ?
#
loop_
_entity_poly.entity_id
_entity_poly.type
_entity_poly.pdbx_seq_one_letter_code
_entity_poly.pdbx_strand_id
1 'polypeptide(L)'
;MFNEFSNVTQSKGSSGFRRWFCHKTMDLVVWHDEAGSISGFQLIYDKDWNPRAFTWTGRYGYLHAKVDEGDDGWTPRSPILVPDGILPYEALLGSFKELARSLEPHISNLVELRMRDYAEARGLA
;
A
#
# COMPACT_ATOMS: atom_id res chain seq x y z
N MET A 1 0.66 4.85 15.23
CA MET A 1 1.94 4.87 14.46
C MET A 1 2.15 3.51 13.84
N PHE A 2 2.88 3.43 12.73
CA PHE A 2 3.24 2.15 12.12
C PHE A 2 4.29 1.39 12.94
N ASN A 3 4.15 0.07 13.01
CA ASN A 3 5.14 -0.86 13.54
C ASN A 3 5.67 -1.75 12.41
N GLU A 4 6.98 -1.93 12.29
CA GLU A 4 7.56 -2.84 11.29
C GLU A 4 7.52 -4.28 11.78
N PHE A 5 7.05 -5.20 10.94
CA PHE A 5 7.24 -6.62 11.15
C PHE A 5 8.65 -7.02 10.70
N SER A 6 9.50 -7.39 11.65
CA SER A 6 10.80 -7.99 11.35
C SER A 6 10.63 -9.41 10.77
N ASN A 7 11.51 -9.80 9.84
CA ASN A 7 11.57 -11.15 9.25
C ASN A 7 10.37 -11.55 8.38
N VAL A 8 9.78 -10.59 7.66
CA VAL A 8 8.76 -10.90 6.65
C VAL A 8 9.33 -11.87 5.61
N THR A 9 8.58 -12.93 5.28
CA THR A 9 8.95 -13.86 4.23
C THR A 9 9.17 -13.09 2.92
N GLN A 10 10.27 -13.38 2.23
CA GLN A 10 10.61 -12.81 0.93
C GLN A 10 10.20 -13.78 -0.18
N SER A 11 9.84 -13.26 -1.35
CA SER A 11 9.47 -14.10 -2.49
C SER A 11 10.69 -14.87 -2.98
N LYS A 12 10.60 -16.21 -3.07
CA LYS A 12 11.71 -17.03 -3.58
C LYS A 12 12.03 -16.63 -5.02
N GLY A 13 13.29 -16.27 -5.27
CA GLY A 13 13.76 -15.84 -6.59
C GLY A 13 13.45 -14.38 -6.96
N SER A 14 12.91 -13.57 -6.04
CA SER A 14 12.87 -12.12 -6.27
C SER A 14 14.27 -11.53 -6.11
N SER A 15 14.62 -10.69 -7.06
CA SER A 15 15.83 -9.87 -7.10
C SER A 15 15.87 -8.85 -5.94
N GLY A 16 14.72 -8.41 -5.46
CA GLY A 16 14.59 -7.45 -4.36
C GLY A 16 14.07 -8.04 -3.05
N PHE A 17 13.69 -7.15 -2.13
CA PHE A 17 13.07 -7.48 -0.84
C PHE A 17 11.85 -6.60 -0.54
N ARG A 18 11.04 -6.99 0.44
CA ARG A 18 9.91 -6.22 0.94
C ARG A 18 10.01 -5.96 2.43
N ARG A 19 9.50 -4.80 2.84
CA ARG A 19 9.27 -4.40 4.23
C ARG A 19 7.78 -4.28 4.46
N TRP A 20 7.31 -4.61 5.67
CA TRP A 20 5.90 -4.53 6.03
C TRP A 20 5.75 -3.76 7.34
N PHE A 21 5.06 -2.65 7.24
CA PHE A 21 4.64 -1.80 8.36
C PHE A 21 3.15 -1.98 8.60
N CYS A 22 2.75 -2.22 9.83
CA CYS A 22 1.38 -2.48 10.21
C CYS A 22 0.86 -1.48 11.24
N HIS A 23 -0.43 -1.22 11.16
CA HIS A 23 -1.24 -0.52 12.14
C HIS A 23 -2.62 -1.18 12.20
N LYS A 24 -3.40 -0.85 13.23
CA LYS A 24 -4.77 -1.34 13.37
C LYS A 24 -5.61 -1.04 12.12
N THR A 25 -5.51 0.20 11.62
CA THR A 25 -6.35 0.70 10.53
C THR A 25 -5.72 0.63 9.14
N MET A 26 -4.40 0.41 9.05
CA MET A 26 -3.66 0.44 7.79
C MET A 26 -2.49 -0.54 7.79
N ASP A 27 -2.15 -1.08 6.63
CA ASP A 27 -0.89 -1.76 6.38
C ASP A 27 -0.16 -1.10 5.21
N LEU A 28 1.15 -0.98 5.32
CA LEU A 28 2.02 -0.51 4.26
C LEU A 28 3.05 -1.60 3.96
N VAL A 29 3.03 -2.11 2.72
CA VAL A 29 4.07 -2.98 2.19
C VAL A 29 4.91 -2.18 1.21
N VAL A 30 6.22 -2.17 1.39
CA VAL A 30 7.17 -1.46 0.52
C VAL A 30 8.08 -2.49 -0.15
N TRP A 31 8.21 -2.43 -1.48
CA TRP A 31 9.12 -3.27 -2.26
C TRP A 31 10.36 -2.48 -2.64
N HIS A 32 11.51 -3.12 -2.47
CA HIS A 32 12.82 -2.63 -2.89
C HIS A 32 13.35 -3.50 -4.03
N ASP A 33 14.14 -2.94 -4.93
CA ASP A 33 14.89 -3.67 -5.96
C ASP A 33 16.25 -4.20 -5.44
N GLU A 34 17.06 -4.81 -6.32
CA GLU A 34 18.41 -5.30 -6.00
C GLU A 34 19.34 -4.22 -5.48
N ALA A 35 19.16 -2.98 -5.94
CA ALA A 35 19.96 -1.83 -5.52
C ALA A 35 19.47 -1.24 -4.19
N GLY A 36 18.40 -1.79 -3.61
CA GLY A 36 17.78 -1.30 -2.38
C GLY A 36 16.88 -0.07 -2.59
N SER A 37 16.63 0.34 -3.84
CA SER A 37 15.73 1.45 -4.16
C SER A 37 14.27 1.00 -4.11
N ILE A 38 13.37 1.89 -3.68
CA ILE A 38 11.94 1.55 -3.62
C ILE A 38 11.40 1.39 -5.05
N SER A 39 10.95 0.18 -5.38
CA SER A 39 10.39 -0.18 -6.68
C SER A 39 8.85 -0.14 -6.70
N GLY A 40 8.23 -0.09 -5.52
CA GLY A 40 6.79 0.08 -5.37
C GLY A 40 6.32 0.01 -3.92
N PHE A 41 5.03 0.21 -3.71
CA PHE A 41 4.36 -0.03 -2.43
C PHE A 41 2.89 -0.40 -2.61
N GLN A 42 2.30 -0.95 -1.55
CA GLN A 42 0.87 -1.12 -1.38
C GLN A 42 0.46 -0.61 -0.01
N LEU A 43 -0.47 0.35 0.00
CA LEU A 43 -1.12 0.88 1.19
C LEU A 43 -2.53 0.29 1.27
N ILE A 44 -2.76 -0.57 2.28
CA ILE A 44 -4.07 -1.12 2.59
C ILE A 44 -4.69 -0.25 3.68
N TYR A 45 -5.94 0.17 3.48
CA TYR A 45 -6.68 1.02 4.40
C TYR A 45 -8.14 0.56 4.51
N ASP A 46 -8.90 1.15 5.43
CA ASP A 46 -10.27 0.74 5.78
C ASP A 46 -10.36 -0.75 6.18
N LYS A 47 -9.27 -1.28 6.79
CA LYS A 47 -9.07 -2.70 7.14
C LYS A 47 -10.22 -3.32 7.93
N ASP A 48 -10.92 -2.55 8.77
CA ASP A 48 -11.96 -3.08 9.65
C ASP A 48 -13.33 -3.22 8.97
N TRP A 49 -13.57 -2.58 7.82
CA TRP A 49 -14.92 -2.45 7.26
C TRP A 49 -15.02 -2.74 5.76
N ASN A 50 -14.12 -2.14 4.97
CA ASN A 50 -14.15 -2.27 3.52
C ASN A 50 -12.72 -2.14 3.01
N PRO A 51 -11.89 -3.18 3.17
CA PRO A 51 -10.47 -3.08 2.92
C PRO A 51 -10.20 -2.69 1.47
N ARG A 52 -9.36 -1.67 1.30
CA ARG A 52 -8.99 -1.09 0.01
C ARG A 52 -7.48 -1.02 -0.09
N ALA A 53 -6.97 -1.21 -1.30
CA ALA A 53 -5.55 -1.16 -1.58
C ALA A 53 -5.25 -0.06 -2.60
N PHE A 54 -4.35 0.85 -2.22
CA PHE A 54 -3.69 1.78 -3.13
C PHE A 54 -2.28 1.27 -3.41
N THR A 55 -2.04 0.84 -4.63
CA THR A 55 -0.78 0.23 -5.07
C THR A 55 -0.12 1.11 -6.11
N TRP A 56 1.19 1.30 -5.96
CA TRP A 56 2.04 1.91 -6.97
C TRP A 56 3.26 1.02 -7.22
N THR A 57 3.63 0.85 -8.49
CA THR A 57 4.93 0.27 -8.86
C THR A 57 5.55 1.10 -9.97
N GLY A 58 6.88 1.21 -9.99
CA GLY A 58 7.58 1.92 -11.07
C GLY A 58 7.33 1.32 -12.45
N ARG A 59 7.02 0.01 -12.53
CA ARG A 59 6.78 -0.71 -13.79
C ARG A 59 5.35 -0.60 -14.32
N TYR A 60 4.35 -0.65 -13.44
CA TYR A 60 2.95 -0.75 -13.84
C TYR A 60 2.09 0.46 -13.45
N GLY A 61 2.68 1.47 -12.81
CA GLY A 61 1.97 2.67 -12.39
C GLY A 61 1.05 2.41 -11.20
N TYR A 62 -0.19 2.90 -11.29
CA TYR A 62 -1.13 2.94 -10.16
C TYR A 62 -2.27 1.94 -10.30
N LEU A 63 -2.67 1.38 -9.17
CA LEU A 63 -3.86 0.55 -9.03
C LEU A 63 -4.57 0.92 -7.72
N HIS A 64 -5.86 1.20 -7.80
CA HIS A 64 -6.71 1.40 -6.64
C HIS A 64 -7.86 0.39 -6.71
N ALA A 65 -7.96 -0.47 -5.70
CA ALA A 65 -8.86 -1.61 -5.74
C ALA A 65 -9.46 -1.91 -4.36
N LYS A 66 -10.67 -2.48 -4.37
CA LYS A 66 -11.25 -3.13 -3.20
C LYS A 66 -10.55 -4.48 -3.01
N VAL A 67 -10.28 -4.83 -1.77
CA VAL A 67 -9.81 -6.16 -1.39
C VAL A 67 -11.05 -6.96 -1.01
N ASP A 68 -11.44 -7.90 -1.85
CA ASP A 68 -12.53 -8.84 -1.56
C ASP A 68 -11.96 -10.06 -0.82
N GLU A 69 -12.22 -10.14 0.48
CA GLU A 69 -11.96 -11.33 1.30
C GLU A 69 -13.08 -12.34 1.01
N GLY A 70 -13.00 -13.06 -0.12
CA GLY A 70 -14.06 -13.97 -0.55
C GLY A 70 -14.58 -14.87 0.58
N ASP A 71 -15.86 -14.73 0.88
CA ASP A 71 -16.56 -15.50 1.91
C ASP A 71 -16.97 -16.87 1.36
N ASP A 72 -16.12 -17.89 1.56
CA ASP A 72 -16.48 -19.31 1.80
C ASP A 72 -15.31 -20.30 1.55
N GLY A 73 -14.83 -20.93 2.63
CA GLY A 73 -14.31 -22.31 2.60
C GLY A 73 -13.02 -22.60 1.81
N TRP A 74 -11.94 -22.85 2.56
CA TRP A 74 -10.94 -23.87 2.26
C TRP A 74 -10.00 -23.73 1.03
N THR A 75 -9.95 -22.59 0.34
CA THR A 75 -8.86 -22.33 -0.64
C THR A 75 -8.39 -20.87 -0.63
N PRO A 76 -7.08 -20.60 -0.46
CA PRO A 76 -6.55 -19.24 -0.61
C PRO A 76 -6.58 -18.85 -2.09
N ARG A 77 -7.66 -18.19 -2.54
CA ARG A 77 -7.74 -17.55 -3.85
C ARG A 77 -7.11 -16.17 -3.77
N SER A 78 -6.33 -15.81 -4.78
CA SER A 78 -5.67 -14.50 -4.89
C SER A 78 -6.70 -13.37 -4.78
N PRO A 79 -6.45 -12.33 -3.96
CA PRO A 79 -7.37 -11.19 -3.82
C PRO A 79 -7.76 -10.64 -5.20
N ILE A 80 -9.06 -10.60 -5.50
CA ILE A 80 -9.55 -10.03 -6.75
C ILE A 80 -9.63 -8.51 -6.56
N LEU A 81 -8.79 -7.80 -7.31
CA LEU A 81 -8.73 -6.35 -7.32
C LEU A 81 -9.89 -5.82 -8.18
N VAL A 82 -10.99 -5.43 -7.56
CA VAL A 82 -12.12 -4.78 -8.25
C VAL A 82 -11.89 -3.26 -8.24
N PRO A 83 -12.06 -2.52 -9.36
CA PRO A 83 -11.99 -1.07 -9.34
C PRO A 83 -12.94 -0.50 -8.27
N ASP A 84 -12.40 0.15 -7.25
CA ASP A 84 -13.20 0.73 -6.16
C ASP A 84 -13.21 2.24 -6.29
N GLY A 85 -14.26 2.75 -6.94
CA GLY A 85 -14.68 4.15 -6.86
C GLY A 85 -13.58 5.21 -6.92
N ILE A 86 -13.78 6.28 -6.16
CA ILE A 86 -12.88 7.44 -6.09
C ILE A 86 -12.01 7.28 -4.83
N LEU A 87 -10.70 7.47 -4.98
CA LEU A 87 -9.77 7.51 -3.85
C LEU A 87 -10.16 8.67 -2.91
N PRO A 88 -10.44 8.43 -1.61
CA PRO A 88 -10.72 9.48 -0.64
C PRO A 88 -9.42 10.19 -0.25
N TYR A 89 -8.82 10.93 -1.19
CA TYR A 89 -7.45 11.43 -1.15
C TYR A 89 -7.13 12.19 0.14
N GLU A 90 -7.89 13.23 0.48
CA GLU A 90 -7.64 14.07 1.65
C GLU A 90 -7.68 13.29 2.97
N ALA A 91 -8.73 12.48 3.16
CA ALA A 91 -8.91 11.68 4.37
C ALA A 91 -7.83 10.60 4.51
N LEU A 92 -7.46 9.95 3.41
CA LEU A 92 -6.44 8.92 3.38
C LEU A 92 -5.05 9.52 3.62
N LEU A 93 -4.71 10.64 2.99
CA LEU A 93 -3.43 11.33 3.15
C LEU A 93 -3.25 11.83 4.59
N GLY A 94 -4.28 12.45 5.17
CA GLY A 94 -4.25 12.90 6.57
C GLY A 94 -4.00 11.73 7.53
N SER A 95 -4.75 10.64 7.37
CA SER A 95 -4.59 9.45 8.20
C SER A 95 -3.22 8.78 8.03
N PHE A 96 -2.71 8.71 6.79
CA PHE A 96 -1.38 8.19 6.50
C PHE A 96 -0.29 9.02 7.20
N LYS A 97 -0.32 10.35 7.07
CA LYS A 97 0.67 11.25 7.68
C LYS A 97 0.78 11.08 9.19
N GLU A 98 -0.35 10.89 9.88
CA GLU A 98 -0.36 10.65 11.32
C GLU A 98 0.34 9.34 11.70
N LEU A 99 0.14 8.28 10.91
CA LEU A 99 0.76 6.98 11.15
C LEU A 99 2.23 6.92 10.70
N ALA A 100 2.57 7.66 9.65
CA ALA A 100 3.88 7.69 9.00
C ALA A 100 4.97 8.43 9.80
N ARG A 101 4.63 9.08 10.92
CA ARG A 101 5.60 9.77 11.79
C ARG A 101 6.74 8.88 12.31
N SER A 102 6.52 7.56 12.37
CA SER A 102 7.52 6.56 12.76
C SER A 102 8.30 5.96 11.58
N LEU A 103 7.92 6.25 10.33
CA LEU A 103 8.58 5.74 9.15
C LEU A 103 9.81 6.57 8.78
N GLU A 104 10.74 5.98 8.05
CA GLU A 104 11.85 6.73 7.48
C GLU A 104 11.35 7.74 6.44
N PRO A 105 11.90 8.97 6.41
CA PRO A 105 11.41 10.04 5.54
C PRO A 105 11.36 9.68 4.06
N HIS A 106 12.28 8.85 3.57
CA HIS A 106 12.29 8.45 2.17
C HIS A 106 11.09 7.56 1.79
N ILE A 107 10.56 6.75 2.72
CA ILE A 107 9.36 5.93 2.50
C ILE A 107 8.12 6.82 2.53
N SER A 108 7.95 7.60 3.60
CA SER A 108 6.76 8.45 3.76
C SER A 108 6.65 9.47 2.63
N ASN A 109 7.75 10.15 2.28
CA ASN A 109 7.77 11.13 1.19
C ASN A 109 7.40 10.51 -0.16
N LEU A 110 7.86 9.28 -0.45
CA LEU A 110 7.53 8.61 -1.69
C LEU A 110 6.04 8.25 -1.75
N VAL A 111 5.48 7.70 -0.67
CA VAL A 111 4.05 7.37 -0.63
C VAL A 111 3.19 8.62 -0.79
N GLU A 112 3.51 9.69 -0.06
CA GLU A 112 2.80 10.97 -0.17
C GLU A 112 2.87 11.58 -1.58
N LEU A 113 4.06 11.59 -2.18
CA LEU A 113 4.26 12.07 -3.55
C LEU A 113 3.40 11.27 -4.53
N ARG A 114 3.42 9.93 -4.45
CA ARG A 114 2.66 9.08 -5.37
C ARG A 114 1.15 9.18 -5.17
N MET A 115 0.68 9.36 -3.94
CA MET A 115 -0.74 9.66 -3.70
C MET A 115 -1.15 10.99 -4.33
N ARG A 116 -0.32 12.03 -4.22
CA ARG A 116 -0.56 13.34 -4.84
C ARG A 116 -0.57 13.25 -6.37
N ASP A 117 0.45 12.67 -6.97
CA ASP A 117 0.55 12.46 -8.42
C ASP A 117 -0.71 11.76 -8.97
N TYR A 118 -1.19 10.74 -8.26
CA TYR A 118 -2.41 10.02 -8.63
C TYR A 118 -3.67 10.89 -8.56
N ALA A 119 -3.77 11.71 -7.51
CA ALA A 119 -4.90 12.59 -7.26
C ALA A 119 -4.95 13.75 -8.26
N GLU A 120 -3.82 14.41 -8.52
CA GLU A 120 -3.71 15.49 -9.51
C GLU A 120 -4.08 15.00 -10.92
N ALA A 121 -3.58 13.83 -11.33
CA ALA A 121 -3.90 13.22 -12.62
C ALA A 121 -5.40 12.89 -12.80
N ARG A 122 -6.19 12.91 -11.72
CA ARG A 122 -7.64 12.61 -11.70
C ARG A 122 -8.50 13.77 -11.20
N GLY A 123 -7.91 14.94 -10.93
CA GLY A 123 -8.63 16.11 -10.40
C GLY A 123 -9.21 15.89 -8.99
N LEU A 124 -8.52 15.13 -8.15
CA LEU A 124 -8.93 14.80 -6.77
C LEU A 124 -8.17 15.59 -5.69
N ALA A 125 -7.15 16.36 -6.08
CA ALA A 125 -6.29 17.18 -5.22
C ALA A 125 -6.69 18.66 -5.26
#